data_AF-A0A660YY71-F1
#
_entry.id   AF-A0A660YY71-F1
#
_cell.length_a   1.000
_cell.length_b   1.000
_cell.length_c   1.000
_cell.angle_alpha   90.00
_cell.angle_beta   90.00
_cell.angle_gamma   90.00
#
_symmetry.space_group_name_H-M   'P 1'
#
loop_
_entity.id
_entity.type
_entity.pdbx_description
1 polymer ?
#
loop_
_entity_poly.entity_id
_entity_poly.type
_entity_poly.pdbx_seq_one_letter_code
_entity_poly.pdbx_strand_id
1 'polypeptide(L)'
;MDFSGYDLPTSVDQFDKQWHTPPISQGWTGTCWAFSTTSYLESEIYRLHNKEIKLSELYTVYWEYVEKARRFVKERGNSAFAEGSEANAVTRIWKIYGIVPLIDYSGKPADQEFHDHHLMFEEMKKYLNQIKENNAWNEDVVLTTIKSILNHYMGTPPQKITVDGKEL
;
A
#
# COMPACT_ATOMS: atom_id res chain seq x y z
N MET A 1 -6.00 31.85 -13.20
CA MET A 1 -6.96 31.38 -14.22
C MET A 1 -8.26 32.11 -13.98
N ASP A 2 -8.89 32.62 -15.03
CA ASP A 2 -10.21 33.26 -14.98
C ASP A 2 -11.24 32.26 -15.52
N PHE A 3 -12.23 31.93 -14.70
CA PHE A 3 -13.30 30.98 -15.02
C PHE A 3 -14.64 31.69 -15.28
N SER A 4 -14.66 33.03 -15.36
CA SER A 4 -15.87 33.77 -15.67
C SER A 4 -16.43 33.38 -17.05
N GLY A 5 -17.74 33.17 -17.12
CA GLY A 5 -18.44 32.77 -18.35
C GLY A 5 -18.41 31.26 -18.68
N TYR A 6 -17.69 30.44 -17.91
CA TYR A 6 -17.74 28.98 -18.06
C TYR A 6 -18.94 28.40 -17.29
N ASP A 7 -19.70 27.52 -17.95
CA ASP A 7 -20.71 26.68 -17.31
C ASP A 7 -20.02 25.45 -16.69
N LEU A 8 -19.59 25.61 -15.43
CA LEU A 8 -18.84 24.58 -14.72
C LEU A 8 -19.78 23.54 -14.12
N PRO A 9 -19.45 22.24 -14.19
CA PRO A 9 -20.26 21.20 -13.57
C PRO A 9 -20.44 21.42 -12.07
N THR A 10 -21.68 21.34 -11.60
CA THR A 10 -22.05 21.55 -10.19
C THR A 10 -22.46 20.26 -9.48
N SER A 11 -22.58 19.16 -10.21
CA SER A 11 -22.90 17.83 -9.68
C SER A 11 -22.12 16.74 -10.43
N VAL A 12 -21.84 15.64 -9.72
CA VAL A 12 -21.26 14.42 -10.30
C VAL A 12 -22.16 13.78 -11.36
N ASP A 13 -23.46 14.09 -11.38
CA ASP A 13 -24.40 13.55 -12.36
C ASP A 13 -24.28 14.19 -13.75
N GLN A 14 -23.48 15.25 -13.88
CA GLN A 14 -23.17 15.89 -15.16
C GLN A 14 -22.04 15.17 -15.91
N PHE A 15 -21.44 14.13 -15.33
CA PHE A 15 -20.34 13.39 -15.90
C PHE A 15 -20.76 11.97 -16.29
N ASP A 16 -20.13 11.44 -17.35
CA ASP A 16 -20.17 10.01 -17.65
C ASP A 16 -19.41 9.24 -16.56
N LYS A 17 -20.11 8.32 -15.89
CA LYS A 17 -19.56 7.52 -14.79
C LYS A 17 -19.21 6.13 -15.27
N GLN A 18 -18.01 5.67 -14.92
CA GLN A 18 -17.65 4.25 -14.98
C GLN A 18 -17.91 3.62 -13.60
N TRP A 19 -18.12 2.31 -13.57
CA TRP A 19 -18.23 1.61 -12.28
C TRP A 19 -16.92 1.77 -11.49
N HIS A 20 -17.06 2.03 -10.19
CA HIS A 20 -15.97 2.07 -9.22
C HIS A 20 -16.54 1.76 -7.84
N THR A 21 -15.69 1.32 -6.91
CA THR A 21 -16.07 1.19 -5.50
C THR A 21 -16.27 2.57 -4.85
N PRO A 22 -17.06 2.69 -3.78
CA PRO A 22 -17.15 3.93 -3.01
C PRO A 22 -15.76 4.44 -2.58
N PRO A 23 -15.55 5.77 -2.50
CA PRO A 23 -14.30 6.33 -2.01
C PRO A 23 -13.97 5.84 -0.60
N ILE A 24 -12.68 5.59 -0.36
CA ILE A 24 -12.13 5.18 0.94
C ILE A 24 -11.04 6.16 1.38
N SER A 25 -10.76 6.21 2.69
CA SER A 25 -9.72 7.08 3.26
C SER A 25 -8.44 6.31 3.50
N GLN A 26 -7.31 6.85 3.02
CA GLN A 26 -5.98 6.33 3.36
C GLN A 26 -5.52 6.74 4.77
N GLY A 27 -6.33 7.51 5.50
CA GLY A 27 -5.98 8.03 6.82
C GLY A 27 -4.73 8.92 6.78
N TRP A 28 -3.97 8.90 7.89
CA TRP A 28 -2.74 9.65 8.04
C TRP A 28 -1.53 8.82 7.55
N THR A 29 -1.49 8.62 6.23
CA THR A 29 -0.44 7.84 5.56
C THR A 29 -0.03 8.49 4.24
N GLY A 30 1.14 8.12 3.71
CA GLY A 30 1.64 8.51 2.39
C GLY A 30 1.36 7.48 1.29
N THR A 31 0.19 6.81 1.32
CA THR A 31 -0.07 5.58 0.54
C THR A 31 -1.06 5.74 -0.62
N CYS A 32 -1.36 6.98 -1.05
CA CYS A 32 -2.30 7.28 -2.12
C CYS A 32 -2.05 6.47 -3.41
N TRP A 33 -0.79 6.19 -3.73
CA TRP A 33 -0.36 5.39 -4.86
C TRP A 33 -0.93 3.96 -4.84
N ALA A 34 -1.02 3.34 -3.65
CA ALA A 34 -1.60 2.02 -3.47
C ALA A 34 -3.12 2.09 -3.53
N PHE A 35 -3.74 3.08 -2.89
CA PHE A 35 -5.20 3.25 -2.85
C PHE A 35 -5.79 3.57 -4.22
N SER A 36 -5.25 4.57 -4.91
CA SER A 36 -5.72 4.97 -6.25
C SER A 36 -5.52 3.87 -7.29
N THR A 37 -4.34 3.23 -7.31
CA THR A 37 -4.06 2.17 -8.29
C THR A 37 -4.86 0.91 -8.01
N THR A 38 -5.03 0.52 -6.75
CA THR A 38 -5.89 -0.61 -6.39
C THR A 38 -7.34 -0.35 -6.80
N SER A 39 -7.88 0.83 -6.51
CA SER A 39 -9.24 1.20 -6.94
C SER A 39 -9.42 1.18 -8.47
N TYR A 40 -8.41 1.63 -9.22
CA TYR A 40 -8.40 1.49 -10.67
C TYR A 40 -8.43 0.02 -11.12
N LEU A 41 -7.61 -0.83 -10.52
CA LEU A 41 -7.55 -2.25 -10.86
C LEU A 41 -8.83 -3.00 -10.47
N GLU A 42 -9.46 -2.66 -9.36
CA GLU A 42 -10.79 -3.17 -8.98
C GLU A 42 -11.85 -2.80 -10.05
N SER A 43 -11.79 -1.57 -10.57
CA SER A 43 -12.65 -1.11 -11.66
C SER A 43 -12.40 -1.87 -12.96
N GLU A 44 -11.14 -2.17 -13.29
CA GLU A 44 -10.79 -3.00 -14.45
C GLU A 44 -11.23 -4.46 -14.29
N ILE A 45 -11.13 -5.03 -13.08
CA ILE A 45 -11.67 -6.37 -12.78
C ILE A 45 -13.17 -6.41 -13.04
N TYR A 46 -13.91 -5.40 -12.58
CA TYR A 46 -15.33 -5.30 -12.87
C TYR A 46 -15.61 -5.16 -14.37
N ARG A 47 -14.91 -4.26 -15.06
CA ARG A 47 -15.08 -4.03 -16.51
C ARG A 47 -14.84 -5.29 -17.35
N LEU A 48 -13.83 -6.08 -16.99
CA LEU A 48 -13.40 -7.25 -17.77
C LEU A 48 -14.11 -8.54 -17.36
N HIS A 49 -14.50 -8.67 -16.10
CA HIS A 49 -14.96 -9.94 -15.54
C HIS A 49 -16.30 -9.86 -14.82
N ASN A 50 -16.90 -8.66 -14.70
CA ASN A 50 -18.14 -8.41 -13.98
C ASN A 50 -18.10 -8.95 -12.54
N LYS A 51 -16.94 -8.79 -11.88
CA LYS A 51 -16.71 -9.20 -10.49
C LYS A 51 -16.39 -7.99 -9.64
N GLU A 52 -17.11 -7.84 -8.53
CA GLU A 52 -16.80 -6.86 -7.50
C GLU A 52 -15.89 -7.52 -6.46
N ILE A 53 -14.64 -7.07 -6.38
CA ILE A 53 -13.65 -7.59 -5.45
C ILE A 53 -13.03 -6.40 -4.72
N LYS A 54 -12.98 -6.46 -3.39
CA LYS A 54 -12.24 -5.49 -2.58
C LYS A 54 -10.89 -6.09 -2.18
N LEU A 55 -9.82 -5.49 -2.68
CA LEU A 55 -8.45 -5.91 -2.46
C LEU A 55 -7.82 -5.10 -1.33
N SER A 56 -6.80 -5.67 -0.68
CA SER A 56 -6.05 -5.00 0.38
C SER A 56 -4.96 -4.08 -0.18
N GLU A 57 -5.17 -2.78 -0.09
CA GLU A 57 -4.14 -1.77 -0.38
C GLU A 57 -2.92 -1.99 0.51
N LEU A 58 -3.16 -2.23 1.80
CA LEU A 58 -2.11 -2.30 2.81
C LEU A 58 -1.26 -3.58 2.74
N TYR A 59 -1.77 -4.65 2.15
CA TYR A 59 -0.93 -5.80 1.76
C TYR A 59 0.16 -5.37 0.78
N THR A 60 -0.20 -4.55 -0.21
CA THR A 60 0.74 -4.03 -1.21
C THR A 60 1.74 -3.06 -0.56
N VAL A 61 1.26 -2.18 0.32
CA VAL A 61 2.10 -1.23 1.06
C VAL A 61 3.13 -1.94 1.93
N TYR A 62 2.71 -2.98 2.66
CA TYR A 62 3.60 -3.78 3.49
C TYR A 62 4.80 -4.28 2.69
N TRP A 63 4.56 -4.93 1.54
CA TRP A 63 5.62 -5.49 0.72
C TRP A 63 6.45 -4.43 0.00
N GLU A 64 5.85 -3.30 -0.37
CA GLU A 64 6.62 -2.18 -0.92
C GLU A 64 7.59 -1.59 0.12
N TYR A 65 7.20 -1.49 1.39
CA TYR A 65 8.11 -1.04 2.45
C TYR A 65 9.25 -2.03 2.68
N VAL A 66 8.99 -3.33 2.63
CA VAL A 66 10.03 -4.36 2.67
C VAL A 66 11.00 -4.22 1.51
N GLU A 67 10.51 -4.04 0.27
CA GLU A 67 11.39 -3.95 -0.91
C GLU A 67 12.14 -2.61 -0.99
N LYS A 68 11.56 -1.52 -0.49
CA LYS A 68 12.28 -0.26 -0.30
C LYS A 68 13.39 -0.38 0.73
N ALA A 69 13.15 -1.06 1.85
CA ALA A 69 14.19 -1.33 2.83
C ALA A 69 15.29 -2.22 2.24
N ARG A 70 14.93 -3.24 1.44
CA ARG A 70 15.89 -4.08 0.72
C ARG A 70 16.78 -3.25 -0.19
N ARG A 71 16.18 -2.38 -0.99
CA ARG A 71 16.89 -1.45 -1.87
C ARG A 71 17.83 -0.54 -1.07
N PHE A 72 17.36 0.00 0.04
CA PHE A 72 18.16 0.84 0.93
C PHE A 72 19.41 0.12 1.43
N VAL A 73 19.30 -1.16 1.82
CA VAL A 73 20.45 -1.97 2.23
C VAL A 73 21.41 -2.22 1.06
N LYS A 74 20.88 -2.66 -0.10
CA LYS A 74 21.70 -2.97 -1.29
C LYS A 74 22.47 -1.76 -1.80
N GLU A 75 21.84 -0.59 -1.75
CA GLU A 75 22.43 0.69 -2.18
C GLU A 75 23.17 1.40 -1.02
N ARG A 76 23.37 0.72 0.13
CA ARG A 76 24.08 1.26 1.31
C ARG A 76 23.58 2.63 1.74
N GLY A 77 22.26 2.79 1.77
CA GLY A 77 21.57 4.02 2.14
C GLY A 77 21.60 5.11 1.08
N ASN A 78 21.96 4.79 -0.16
CA ASN A 78 21.85 5.66 -1.33
C ASN A 78 20.53 5.46 -2.10
N SER A 79 19.44 5.21 -1.37
CA SER A 79 18.09 5.18 -1.92
C SER A 79 17.13 5.93 -1.01
N ALA A 80 16.06 6.47 -1.57
CA ALA A 80 15.00 7.07 -0.77
C ALA A 80 14.22 5.98 -0.02
N PHE A 81 13.98 6.20 1.27
CA PHE A 81 13.02 5.43 2.08
C PHE A 81 11.92 6.38 2.56
N ALA A 82 10.79 6.37 1.85
CA ALA A 82 9.62 7.22 2.07
C ALA A 82 8.33 6.38 1.85
N GLU A 83 7.21 6.83 2.41
CA GLU A 83 5.91 6.16 2.28
C GLU A 83 5.41 6.12 0.82
N GLY A 84 5.56 7.24 0.10
CA GLY A 84 5.08 7.39 -1.28
C GLY A 84 5.79 6.47 -2.28
N SER A 85 5.06 5.99 -3.28
CA SER A 85 5.56 5.26 -4.44
C SER A 85 4.74 5.66 -5.67
N GLU A 86 4.93 4.97 -6.79
CA GLU A 86 4.22 5.20 -8.05
C GLU A 86 3.29 4.03 -8.39
N ALA A 87 2.35 4.24 -9.32
CA ALA A 87 1.38 3.20 -9.69
C ALA A 87 2.03 1.89 -10.18
N ASN A 88 3.22 1.97 -10.78
CA ASN A 88 3.98 0.79 -11.21
C ASN A 88 4.44 -0.09 -10.04
N ALA A 89 4.51 0.44 -8.81
CA ALA A 89 4.85 -0.34 -7.63
C ALA A 89 3.79 -1.38 -7.30
N VAL A 90 2.51 -1.06 -7.45
CA VAL A 90 1.40 -1.99 -7.17
C VAL A 90 1.51 -3.23 -8.05
N THR A 91 1.59 -3.05 -9.36
CA THR A 91 1.69 -4.18 -10.30
C THR A 91 3.01 -4.94 -10.18
N ARG A 92 4.12 -4.28 -9.80
CA ARG A 92 5.39 -4.96 -9.50
C ARG A 92 5.26 -5.84 -8.26
N ILE A 93 4.71 -5.31 -7.17
CA ILE A 93 4.53 -6.04 -5.91
C ILE A 93 3.59 -7.22 -6.10
N TRP A 94 2.47 -7.05 -6.82
CA TRP A 94 1.54 -8.14 -7.07
C TRP A 94 2.15 -9.29 -7.87
N LYS A 95 3.11 -9.02 -8.75
CA LYS A 95 3.84 -10.09 -9.47
C LYS A 95 4.77 -10.90 -8.56
N ILE A 96 5.28 -10.31 -7.49
CA ILE A 96 6.26 -10.93 -6.59
C ILE A 96 5.57 -11.61 -5.41
N TYR A 97 4.58 -10.93 -4.82
CA TYR A 97 3.94 -11.32 -3.57
C TYR A 97 2.47 -11.68 -3.72
N GLY A 98 1.87 -11.46 -4.89
CA GLY A 98 0.43 -11.58 -5.07
C GLY A 98 -0.33 -10.42 -4.43
N ILE A 99 -1.63 -10.65 -4.24
CA ILE A 99 -2.56 -9.72 -3.60
C ILE A 99 -3.61 -10.55 -2.85
N VAL A 100 -4.18 -9.97 -1.80
CA VAL A 100 -5.22 -10.60 -0.99
C VAL A 100 -6.48 -9.72 -0.93
N PRO A 101 -7.67 -10.31 -0.73
CA PRO A 101 -8.87 -9.56 -0.39
C PRO A 101 -8.68 -8.73 0.89
N LEU A 102 -9.40 -7.61 0.99
CA LEU A 102 -9.36 -6.72 2.17
C LEU A 102 -9.73 -7.46 3.46
N ILE A 103 -10.65 -8.43 3.38
CA ILE A 103 -11.12 -9.18 4.55
C ILE A 103 -10.03 -10.08 5.15
N ASP A 104 -9.06 -10.52 4.34
CA ASP A 104 -7.96 -11.37 4.80
C ASP A 104 -6.80 -10.55 5.39
N TYR A 105 -6.68 -9.28 5.01
CA TYR A 105 -5.67 -8.38 5.55
C TYR A 105 -6.11 -6.91 5.44
N SER A 106 -6.59 -6.33 6.54
CA SER A 106 -6.95 -4.91 6.57
C SER A 106 -5.74 -3.98 6.70
N GLY A 107 -4.61 -4.47 7.21
CA GLY A 107 -3.43 -3.69 7.54
C GLY A 107 -3.64 -2.61 8.61
N LYS A 108 -4.80 -2.62 9.29
CA LYS A 108 -5.17 -1.64 10.33
C LYS A 108 -5.37 -2.36 11.67
N PRO A 109 -4.64 -1.97 12.73
CA PRO A 109 -4.92 -2.44 14.08
C PRO A 109 -6.36 -2.16 14.52
N ALA A 110 -6.89 -3.02 15.38
CA ALA A 110 -8.28 -2.94 15.84
C ALA A 110 -8.55 -1.71 16.74
N ASP A 111 -7.51 -1.17 17.37
CA ASP A 111 -7.52 -0.02 18.27
C ASP A 111 -7.36 1.33 17.55
N GLN A 112 -7.12 1.33 16.24
CA GLN A 112 -7.07 2.55 15.44
C GLN A 112 -8.38 2.80 14.69
N GLU A 113 -8.90 4.02 14.76
CA GLU A 113 -10.10 4.42 13.99
C GLU A 113 -9.78 4.53 12.49
N PHE A 114 -8.63 5.09 12.16
CA PHE A 114 -8.12 5.31 10.80
C PHE A 114 -6.70 4.78 10.67
N HIS A 115 -6.24 4.57 9.42
CA HIS A 115 -4.85 4.19 9.18
C HIS A 115 -3.90 5.31 9.61
N ASP A 116 -2.88 4.97 10.40
CA ASP A 116 -1.82 5.90 10.79
C ASP A 116 -0.47 5.21 10.75
N HIS A 117 0.43 5.72 9.89
CA HIS A 117 1.76 5.16 9.69
C HIS A 117 2.87 6.00 10.36
N HIS A 118 2.58 7.07 11.10
CA HIS A 118 3.59 8.00 11.61
C HIS A 118 4.63 7.30 12.48
N LEU A 119 4.18 6.66 13.56
CA LEU A 119 5.07 5.98 14.52
C LEU A 119 5.80 4.80 13.86
N MET A 120 5.07 4.01 13.07
CA MET A 120 5.64 2.88 12.31
C MET A 120 6.77 3.35 11.38
N PHE A 121 6.52 4.41 10.61
CA PHE A 121 7.46 4.89 9.62
C PHE A 121 8.66 5.59 10.26
N GLU A 122 8.46 6.34 11.34
CA GLU A 122 9.54 6.91 12.17
C GLU A 122 10.45 5.81 12.72
N GLU A 123 9.88 4.73 13.25
CA GLU A 123 10.65 3.60 13.79
C GLU A 123 11.48 2.90 12.71
N MET A 124 10.88 2.58 11.55
CA MET A 124 11.61 2.00 10.42
C MET A 124 12.74 2.91 9.93
N LYS A 125 12.48 4.22 9.81
CA LYS A 125 13.50 5.20 9.39
C LYS A 125 14.64 5.28 10.39
N LYS A 126 14.34 5.36 11.68
CA LYS A 126 15.36 5.41 12.74
C LYS A 126 16.25 4.18 12.68
N TYR A 127 15.64 3.00 12.53
CA TYR A 127 16.38 1.76 12.39
C TYR A 127 17.29 1.75 11.16
N LEU A 128 16.78 2.08 9.96
CA LEU A 128 17.58 2.10 8.73
C LEU A 128 18.72 3.13 8.78
N ASN A 129 18.51 4.28 9.44
CA ASN A 129 19.58 5.25 9.67
C ASN A 129 20.68 4.68 10.58
N GLN A 130 20.33 3.96 11.64
CA GLN A 130 21.32 3.28 12.49
C GLN A 130 22.10 2.21 11.72
N ILE A 131 21.44 1.49 10.81
CA ILE A 131 22.13 0.53 9.92
C ILE A 131 23.16 1.24 9.05
N LYS A 132 22.81 2.43 8.53
CA LYS A 132 23.72 3.26 7.73
C LYS A 132 24.90 3.78 8.54
N GLU A 133 24.66 4.36 9.71
CA GLU A 133 25.69 4.91 10.60
C GLU A 133 26.70 3.85 11.05
N ASN A 134 26.21 2.63 11.32
CA ASN A 134 27.05 1.53 11.80
C ASN A 134 27.61 0.63 10.69
N ASN A 135 27.34 0.93 9.42
CA ASN A 135 27.76 0.11 8.27
C ASN A 135 27.30 -1.37 8.37
N ALA A 136 26.12 -1.61 8.95
CA ALA A 136 25.61 -2.93 9.34
C ALA A 136 24.70 -3.55 8.26
N TRP A 137 25.20 -3.69 7.04
CA TRP A 137 24.43 -4.01 5.81
C TRP A 137 23.98 -5.47 5.63
N ASN A 138 23.70 -6.20 6.71
CA ASN A 138 23.19 -7.57 6.58
C ASN A 138 21.71 -7.53 6.16
N GLU A 139 21.43 -7.88 4.89
CA GLU A 139 20.09 -7.81 4.30
C GLU A 139 19.06 -8.66 5.09
N ASP A 140 19.38 -9.90 5.44
CA ASP A 140 18.43 -10.80 6.11
C ASP A 140 18.03 -10.28 7.49
N VAL A 141 19.00 -9.80 8.28
CA VAL A 141 18.75 -9.20 9.60
C VAL A 141 17.90 -7.94 9.44
N VAL A 142 18.26 -7.04 8.52
CA VAL A 142 17.54 -5.78 8.31
C VAL A 142 16.10 -6.00 7.90
N LEU A 143 15.87 -6.90 6.95
CA LEU A 143 14.51 -7.19 6.48
C LEU A 143 13.69 -7.92 7.52
N THR A 144 14.30 -8.76 8.35
CA THR A 144 13.61 -9.40 9.47
C THR A 144 13.15 -8.36 10.48
N THR A 145 14.01 -7.40 10.85
CA THR A 145 13.63 -6.32 11.76
C THR A 145 12.57 -5.39 11.17
N ILE A 146 12.68 -5.01 9.89
CA ILE A 146 11.66 -4.20 9.21
C ILE A 146 10.29 -4.90 9.22
N LYS A 147 10.25 -6.20 8.88
CA LYS A 147 9.02 -6.98 8.96
C LYS A 147 8.48 -7.08 10.39
N SER A 148 9.35 -7.18 11.39
CA SER A 148 8.94 -7.17 12.80
C SER A 148 8.25 -5.86 13.18
N ILE A 149 8.79 -4.71 12.75
CA ILE A 149 8.17 -3.40 12.95
C ILE A 149 6.82 -3.36 12.23
N LEU A 150 6.78 -3.69 10.94
CA LEU A 150 5.52 -3.71 10.18
C LEU A 150 4.47 -4.63 10.80
N ASN A 151 4.85 -5.82 11.26
CA ASN A 151 3.92 -6.76 11.90
C ASN A 151 3.33 -6.20 13.19
N HIS A 152 4.11 -5.42 13.95
CA HIS A 152 3.62 -4.76 15.16
C HIS A 152 2.52 -3.74 14.85
N TYR A 153 2.70 -2.93 13.80
CA TYR A 153 1.79 -1.82 13.49
C TYR A 153 0.69 -2.14 12.46
N MET A 154 0.87 -3.13 11.60
CA MET A 154 -0.07 -3.47 10.52
C MET A 154 -0.60 -4.91 10.63
N GLY A 155 -0.10 -5.69 11.59
CA GLY A 155 -0.30 -7.12 11.64
C GLY A 155 0.50 -7.87 10.56
N THR A 156 0.55 -9.19 10.69
CA THR A 156 1.30 -10.05 9.76
C THR A 156 0.44 -10.40 8.54
N PRO A 157 0.92 -10.18 7.31
CA PRO A 157 0.24 -10.64 6.11
C PRO A 157 0.00 -12.15 6.13
N PRO A 158 -1.17 -12.64 5.68
CA PRO A 158 -1.48 -14.06 5.71
C PRO A 158 -0.56 -14.84 4.77
N GLN A 159 -0.16 -16.04 5.20
CA GLN A 159 0.61 -16.98 4.35
C GLN A 159 -0.29 -17.78 3.40
N LYS A 160 -1.57 -17.90 3.77
CA LYS A 160 -2.59 -18.65 3.04
C LYS A 160 -3.92 -17.94 3.18
N ILE A 161 -4.71 -17.94 2.13
CA ILE A 161 -6.08 -17.44 2.13
C ILE A 161 -7.00 -18.47 1.49
N THR A 162 -8.30 -18.38 1.75
CA THR A 162 -9.29 -19.21 1.07
C THR A 162 -10.17 -18.33 0.20
N VAL A 163 -10.17 -18.59 -1.10
CA VAL A 163 -11.00 -17.87 -2.08
C VAL A 163 -11.88 -18.89 -2.78
N ASP A 164 -13.20 -18.69 -2.76
CA ASP A 164 -14.19 -19.59 -3.37
C ASP A 164 -14.02 -21.06 -2.96
N GLY A 165 -13.67 -21.30 -1.68
CA GLY A 165 -13.46 -22.64 -1.13
C GLY A 165 -12.12 -23.30 -1.50
N LYS A 166 -11.22 -22.58 -2.18
CA LYS A 166 -9.88 -23.03 -2.53
C LYS A 166 -8.82 -22.30 -1.70
N GLU A 167 -7.93 -23.06 -1.07
CA GLU A 167 -6.73 -22.52 -0.42
C GLU A 167 -5.71 -22.09 -1.48
N LEU A 168 -5.15 -20.89 -1.32
CA LEU A 168 -4.11 -20.29 -2.15
C LEU A 168 -2.88 -19.96 -1.32
#